data_AF-A0A517ZA79-F1
#
_entry.id   AF-A0A517ZA79-F1
#
_cell.length_a   1.000
_cell.length_b   1.000
_cell.length_c   1.000
_cell.angle_alpha   90.00
_cell.angle_beta   90.00
_cell.angle_gamma   90.00
#
_symmetry.space_group_name_H-M   'P 1'
#
loop_
_entity.id
_entity.type
_entity.pdbx_description
1 polymer ?
#
loop_
_entity_poly.entity_id
_entity_poly.type
_entity_poly.pdbx_seq_one_letter_code
_entity_poly.pdbx_strand_id
1 'polypeptide(L)' 'MAFPDDIGVQFVCPKCRTPVAREPEAFVCQDATCRLKYDIVDDIPRFLVDEAEQLSPERWQQIMNAQDGESGPDAT' A
#
# COMPACT_ATOMS: atom_id res chain seq x y z
N MET A 1 14.62 -22.58 -0.42
CA MET A 1 13.61 -21.62 0.07
C MET A 1 12.25 -22.26 -0.12
N ALA A 2 11.59 -22.65 0.96
CA ALA A 2 10.19 -23.05 0.90
C ALA A 2 9.36 -21.76 0.78
N PHE A 3 8.51 -21.69 -0.24
CA PHE A 3 7.53 -20.61 -0.31
C PHE A 3 6.52 -20.83 0.82
N PRO A 4 6.20 -19.80 1.61
CA PRO A 4 5.23 -19.93 2.69
C PRO A 4 3.86 -20.33 2.11
N ASP A 5 3.20 -21.28 2.77
CA ASP A 5 1.90 -21.83 2.35
C ASP A 5 0.76 -20.78 2.41
N ASP A 6 1.00 -19.62 3.03
CA ASP A 6 0.03 -18.54 3.28
C ASP A 6 0.43 -17.23 2.59
N ILE A 7 0.74 -17.30 1.29
CA ILE A 7 1.39 -16.22 0.53
C ILE A 7 0.46 -15.05 0.11
N GLY A 8 -0.84 -15.13 0.40
CA GLY A 8 -1.86 -14.34 -0.29
C GLY A 8 -2.57 -13.24 0.52
N VAL A 9 -2.30 -13.08 1.81
CA VAL A 9 -3.18 -12.27 2.68
C VAL A 9 -2.77 -10.79 2.73
N GLN A 10 -1.53 -10.44 2.42
CA GLN A 10 -1.03 -9.08 2.62
C GLN A 10 -0.28 -8.52 1.41
N PHE A 11 -0.78 -7.41 0.86
CA PHE A 11 -0.05 -6.63 -0.13
C PHE A 11 1.06 -5.81 0.53
N VAL A 12 2.24 -5.84 -0.09
CA VAL A 12 3.43 -5.12 0.35
C VAL A 12 4.05 -4.36 -0.81
N CYS A 13 4.75 -3.27 -0.51
CA CYS A 13 5.46 -2.48 -1.51
C CYS A 13 6.63 -3.30 -2.10
N PRO A 14 6.73 -3.47 -3.44
CA PRO A 14 7.81 -4.23 -4.06
C PRO A 14 9.21 -3.60 -3.84
N LYS A 15 9.28 -2.30 -3.57
CA LYS A 15 10.55 -1.57 -3.36
C LYS A 15 11.11 -1.71 -1.95
N CYS A 16 10.29 -1.52 -0.92
CA CYS A 16 10.74 -1.47 0.48
C CYS A 16 10.15 -2.58 1.38
N ARG A 17 9.23 -3.41 0.86
CA ARG A 17 8.55 -4.51 1.57
C ARG A 17 7.69 -4.09 2.76
N THR A 18 7.41 -2.79 2.90
CA THR A 18 6.46 -2.25 3.89
C THR A 18 5.02 -2.48 3.43
N PRO A 19 4.05 -2.63 4.36
CA PRO A 19 2.63 -2.70 4.02
C PRO A 19 2.17 -1.50 3.17
N VAL A 20 1.16 -1.74 2.34
CA VAL A 20 0.48 -0.69 1.57
C VAL A 20 -0.89 -0.38 2.17
N ALA A 21 -1.22 0.90 2.25
CA ALA A 21 -2.55 1.44 2.47
C ALA A 21 -3.39 1.22 1.21
N ARG A 22 -4.67 0.85 1.38
CA ARG A 22 -5.60 0.68 0.25
C ARG A 22 -6.43 1.96 0.09
N GLU A 23 -6.39 2.52 -1.10
CA GLU A 23 -7.27 3.60 -1.56
C GLU A 23 -8.31 3.03 -2.54
N PRO A 24 -9.37 3.77 -2.89
CA PRO A 24 -10.39 3.31 -3.83
C PRO A 24 -9.84 2.90 -5.20
N GLU A 25 -8.85 3.64 -5.70
CA GLU A 25 -8.29 3.46 -7.06
C GLU A 25 -6.77 3.22 -7.04
N ALA A 26 -6.16 3.03 -5.88
CA ALA A 26 -4.71 2.88 -5.75
C ALA A 26 -4.29 2.14 -4.46
N PHE A 27 -3.01 1.78 -4.40
CA PHE A 27 -2.32 1.31 -3.20
C PHE A 27 -1.15 2.24 -2.88
N VAL A 28 -1.03 2.68 -1.64
CA VAL A 28 0.00 3.65 -1.22
C VAL A 28 0.92 3.01 -0.20
N CYS A 29 2.22 3.07 -0.40
CA CYS A 29 3.17 2.57 0.59
C CYS A 29 3.08 3.36 1.90
N GLN A 30 2.98 2.66 3.04
CA GLN A 30 2.93 3.27 4.38
C GLN A 30 4.32 3.71 4.89
N ASP A 31 5.37 3.53 4.10
CA ASP A 31 6.69 4.03 4.48
C ASP A 31 6.85 5.51 4.07
N ALA A 32 7.16 6.35 5.06
CA ALA A 32 7.31 7.81 4.88
C ALA A 32 8.49 8.19 3.96
N THR A 33 9.44 7.29 3.75
CA THR A 33 10.57 7.51 2.83
C THR A 33 10.27 7.04 1.41
N CYS A 34 9.49 5.97 1.27
CA CYS A 34 9.12 5.38 -0.02
C CYS A 34 7.95 6.10 -0.67
N ARG A 35 6.81 6.26 0.03
CA ARG A 35 5.59 6.98 -0.41
C ARG A 35 5.17 6.74 -1.87
N LEU A 36 5.43 5.55 -2.40
CA LEU A 36 5.03 5.18 -3.75
C LEU A 36 3.54 4.86 -3.76
N LYS A 37 2.85 5.39 -4.76
CA LYS A 37 1.46 5.12 -5.08
C LYS A 37 1.40 4.26 -6.33
N TYR A 38 0.62 3.19 -6.27
CA TYR A 38 0.41 2.21 -7.33
C TYR A 38 -1.05 2.26 -7.74
N ASP A 39 -1.34 2.63 -8.98
CA ASP A 39 -2.72 2.71 -9.45
C ASP A 39 -3.33 1.32 -9.67
N ILE A 40 -4.65 1.24 -9.51
CA ILE A 40 -5.45 0.07 -9.90
C ILE A 40 -6.02 0.38 -11.29
N VAL A 41 -5.67 -0.44 -12.28
CA VAL A 41 -6.11 -0.25 -13.66
C VAL A 41 -6.75 -1.55 -14.14
N ASP A 42 -7.98 -1.47 -14.65
CA ASP A 42 -8.78 -2.64 -15.04
C ASP A 42 -8.92 -3.67 -13.89
N ASP A 43 -9.18 -3.19 -12.66
CA ASP A 43 -9.24 -4.00 -11.43
C ASP A 43 -7.93 -4.74 -11.07
N ILE A 44 -6.82 -4.43 -11.75
CA ILE A 44 -5.50 -5.03 -11.50
C ILE A 44 -4.60 -4.00 -10.82
N PRO A 45 -4.05 -4.28 -9.62
CA PRO A 45 -3.08 -3.41 -8.97
C PRO A 45 -1.76 -3.41 -9.75
N ARG A 46 -1.34 -2.23 -10.23
CA ARG A 46 -0.09 -2.07 -10.97
C ARG A 46 1.09 -1.89 -10.02
N PHE A 47 1.57 -2.97 -9.41
CA PHE A 47 2.76 -2.96 -8.54
C PHE A 47 4.10 -2.90 -9.30
N LEU A 48 4.26 -1.91 -10.17
CA LEU A 48 5.47 -1.69 -10.94
C LEU A 48 6.18 -0.44 -10.42
N VAL A 49 7.40 -0.59 -9.90
CA VAL A 49 8.15 0.50 -9.23
C VAL A 49 8.45 1.65 -10.19
N ASP A 50 8.73 1.35 -11.46
CA ASP A 50 9.02 2.36 -12.49
C ASP A 50 7.78 3.16 -12.94
N GLU A 51 6.58 2.59 -12.79
CA GLU A 51 5.32 3.26 -13.14
C GLU A 51 4.62 3.86 -11.91
N ALA A 52 5.16 3.63 -10.72
CA ALA A 52 4.60 4.13 -9.49
C ALA A 52 4.75 5.65 -9.38
N GLU A 53 3.72 6.32 -8.91
CA GLU A 53 3.77 7.75 -8.64
C GLU A 53 4.42 8.00 -7.27
N GLN A 54 5.43 8.86 -7.24
CA GLN A 54 6.06 9.30 -6.00
C GLN A 54 5.24 10.42 -5.36
N LEU A 55 4.54 10.12 -4.25
CA LEU A 55 3.77 11.14 -3.56
C LEU A 55 4.66 12.14 -2.80
N SER A 56 4.18 13.38 -2.72
CA SER A 56 4.73 14.38 -1.81
C SER A 56 4.48 13.96 -0.35
N PRO A 57 5.35 14.37 0.59
CA PRO A 57 5.16 14.07 2.01
C PRO A 57 3.79 14.51 2.54
N GLU A 58 3.32 15.69 2.12
CA GLU A 58 2.03 16.26 2.55
C GLU A 58 0.86 15.40 2.06
N ARG A 59 0.87 15.00 0.78
CA ARG A 59 -0.19 14.17 0.21
C ARG A 59 -0.22 12.78 0.85
N TRP A 60 0.95 12.22 1.09
CA TRP A 60 1.08 10.94 1.79
C TRP A 60 0.53 11.01 3.22
N GLN A 61 0.85 12.07 3.97
CA GLN A 61 0.33 12.27 5.33
C GLN A 61 -1.19 12.37 5.35
N GLN A 62 -1.81 13.07 4.39
CA GLN A 62 -3.27 13.15 4.28
C GLN A 62 -3.92 11.78 4.15
N ILE A 63 -3.33 10.91 3.31
CA ILE A 63 -3.83 9.56 3.07
C ILE A 63 -3.70 8.70 4.33
N MET A 64 -2.54 8.73 4.99
CA MET A 64 -2.31 7.95 6.22
C MET A 64 -3.23 8.41 7.37
N ASN A 65 -3.43 9.73 7.52
CA ASN A 65 -4.33 10.27 8.54
C ASN A 65 -5.80 9.90 8.30
N ALA A 66 -6.21 9.72 7.04
CA ALA A 66 -7.56 9.28 6.71
C ALA A 66 -7.80 7.79 7.07
N GLN A 67 -6.75 6.96 7.06
CA GLN A 67 -6.84 5.53 7.33
C GLN A 67 -6.89 5.18 8.84
N ASP A 68 -6.38 6.05 9.71
CA ASP A 68 -6.39 5.86 11.17
C ASP A 68 -7.81 5.82 11.76
N GLY A 69 -8.82 6.29 11.00
CA GLY A 69 -10.24 6.23 11.35
C GLY A 69 -10.94 4.88 11.12
N GLU A 70 -10.29 3.92 10.44
CA GLU A 70 -10.84 2.59 10.12
C GLU A 70 -10.02 1.43 10.73
N SER A 71 -9.23 1.71 11.78
CA SER A 71 -8.67 0.66 12.63
C SER A 71 -9.79 0.05 13.49
N GLY A 72 -10.64 -0.78 12.91
CA GLY A 72 -11.54 -1.65 13.66
C GLY A 72 -10.72 -2.75 14.36
N PRO A 73 -10.69 -2.81 15.71
CA PRO A 73 -10.21 -4.00 16.40
C PRO A 73 -11.37 -4.99 16.50
N ASP A 74 -11.51 -5.91 15.53
CA ASP A 74 -12.35 -7.09 15.72
C ASP A 74 -11.47 -8.31 15.92
N ALA A 75 -10.97 -8.41 17.16
CA ALA A 75 -10.50 -9.64 17.75
C ALA A 75 -11.35 -9.88 18.99
N THR A 76 -12.49 -10.56 18.82
CA THR A 76 -13.22 -11.21 19.91
C THR A 76 -13.67 -12.61 19.52
#